data_AF-A0A0W1QMM2-F1
#
_entry.id   AF-A0A0W1QMM2-F1
#
_cell.length_a   1.000
_cell.length_b   1.000
_cell.length_c   1.000
_cell.angle_alpha   90.00
_cell.angle_beta   90.00
_cell.angle_gamma   90.00
#
_symmetry.space_group_name_H-M   'P 1'
#
loop_
_entity.id
_entity.type
_entity.pdbx_description
1 polymer ?
#
loop_
_entity_poly.entity_id
_entity_poly.type
_entity_poly.pdbx_seq_one_letter_code
_entity_poly.pdbx_strand_id
1 'polypeptide(L)'
;MLSAITVNTKAQLDAAIANARGGEVIRLQRANYDTVVIRDRTFSSPIVIQSAYPNAPAMFKNLRVRNVRNVTFNNIEFTRIRGTDPDWAKMVDVNGGANITFNGGFVHGPANGMWQDDMYGIHVRNVTNLRVSGITFHDLRVALVVEDSTNFTIENNVFSHLSRDAMEIPGTRNGRIHNNSMSMFTLKPGDHPDGIQCWTAGKTTGCKNIQITMNRLIASPGNEFQGIFFGDEAKVGGYDNLQIIGNTFVNVMWHGINIEGPGTGVVIRNNSLSAGPNYRPWIRTVGPATLSGNIAPMYIIAGKQETPPGNKVGGQYKAQ
;
A
#
# COMPACT_ATOMS: atom_id res chain seq x y z
N MET A 1 14.53 31.32 9.91
CA MET A 1 14.27 30.25 8.93
C MET A 1 15.60 29.65 8.54
N LEU A 2 15.83 28.35 8.78
CA LEU A 2 17.01 27.67 8.25
C LEU A 2 16.92 27.72 6.72
N SER A 3 17.96 28.22 6.06
CA SER A 3 18.05 28.27 4.61
C SER A 3 18.04 26.85 4.03
N ALA A 4 17.29 26.63 2.95
CA ALA A 4 17.27 25.35 2.27
C ALA A 4 18.63 25.06 1.61
N ILE A 5 19.19 23.86 1.85
CA ILE A 5 20.40 23.37 1.19
C ILE A 5 20.00 22.91 -0.21
N THR A 6 20.38 23.67 -1.24
CA THR A 6 20.05 23.31 -2.62
C THR A 6 21.15 22.41 -3.18
N VAL A 7 20.76 21.27 -3.75
CA VAL A 7 21.68 20.29 -4.33
C VAL A 7 21.26 19.95 -5.76
N ASN A 8 22.20 19.73 -6.66
CA ASN A 8 21.96 19.37 -8.07
C ASN A 8 22.71 18.11 -8.53
N THR A 9 23.51 17.51 -7.64
CA THR A 9 24.20 16.24 -7.91
C THR A 9 24.02 15.26 -6.75
N LYS A 10 24.26 13.98 -7.06
CA LYS A 10 24.31 12.92 -6.05
C LYS A 10 25.34 13.19 -4.94
N ALA A 11 26.55 13.63 -5.31
CA ALA A 11 27.60 13.92 -4.33
C ALA A 11 27.18 15.03 -3.34
N GLN A 12 26.51 16.07 -3.82
CA GLN A 12 25.98 17.13 -2.95
C GLN A 12 24.85 16.64 -2.05
N LEU A 13 23.94 15.80 -2.57
CA LEU A 13 22.89 15.19 -1.75
C LEU A 13 23.48 14.32 -0.64
N ASP A 14 24.45 13.47 -0.97
CA ASP A 14 25.14 12.63 0.01
C ASP A 14 25.83 13.47 1.08
N ALA A 15 26.54 14.53 0.68
CA ALA A 15 27.17 15.46 1.60
C ALA A 15 26.16 16.20 2.48
N ALA A 16 25.03 16.63 1.93
CA ALA A 16 23.97 17.30 2.69
C ALA A 16 23.35 16.36 3.74
N ILE A 17 23.03 15.12 3.38
CA ILE A 17 22.52 14.10 4.30
C ILE A 17 23.55 13.76 5.37
N ALA A 18 24.83 13.66 5.01
CA ALA A 18 25.90 13.33 5.95
C ALA A 18 26.10 14.41 7.02
N ASN A 19 25.88 15.68 6.67
CA ASN A 19 26.04 16.82 7.57
C ASN A 19 24.77 17.21 8.33
N ALA A 20 23.59 16.77 7.86
CA ALA A 20 22.33 17.09 8.48
C ALA A 20 22.23 16.58 9.92
N ARG A 21 21.67 17.40 10.80
CA ARG A 21 21.49 17.11 12.23
C ARG A 21 20.01 16.98 12.60
N GLY A 22 19.13 17.69 11.90
CA GLY A 22 17.69 17.70 12.08
C GLY A 22 17.08 19.05 11.73
N GLY A 23 15.94 19.02 11.05
CA GLY A 23 15.18 20.22 10.67
C GLY A 23 15.63 20.88 9.36
N GLU A 24 16.70 20.38 8.74
CA GLU A 24 17.15 20.89 7.44
C GLU A 24 16.18 20.51 6.32
N VAL A 25 16.05 21.42 5.36
CA VAL A 25 15.39 21.16 4.08
C VAL A 25 16.48 21.03 3.01
N ILE A 26 16.62 19.83 2.45
CA ILE A 26 17.49 19.54 1.30
C ILE A 26 16.63 19.61 0.05
N ARG A 27 16.84 20.66 -0.76
CA ARG A 27 16.06 20.93 -1.97
C ARG A 27 16.80 20.45 -3.20
N LEU A 28 16.24 19.44 -3.85
CA LEU A 28 16.79 18.78 -5.02
C LEU A 28 16.42 19.53 -6.29
N GLN A 29 17.40 19.92 -7.09
CA GLN A 29 17.15 20.33 -8.48
C GLN A 29 16.69 19.13 -9.31
N ARG A 30 16.10 19.40 -10.47
CA ARG A 30 15.68 18.35 -11.40
C ARG A 30 16.92 17.63 -11.94
N ALA A 31 17.19 16.45 -11.40
CA ALA A 31 18.28 15.57 -11.79
C ALA A 31 17.97 14.13 -11.40
N ASN A 32 18.73 13.19 -11.97
CA ASN A 32 18.79 11.82 -11.49
C ASN A 32 19.89 11.69 -10.44
N TYR A 33 19.51 11.34 -9.22
CA TYR A 33 20.45 11.13 -8.09
C TYR A 33 20.88 9.66 -7.95
N ASP A 34 20.53 8.82 -8.92
CA ASP A 34 20.80 7.39 -8.95
C ASP A 34 20.35 6.70 -7.66
N THR A 35 21.24 5.97 -7.00
CA THR A 35 20.97 5.19 -5.80
C THR A 35 21.32 5.98 -4.55
N VAL A 36 20.30 6.39 -3.81
CA VAL A 36 20.42 7.12 -2.54
C VAL A 36 20.41 6.13 -1.38
N VAL A 37 21.36 6.27 -0.46
CA VAL A 37 21.50 5.39 0.71
C VAL A 37 21.58 6.24 1.98
N ILE A 38 20.68 6.00 2.93
CA ILE A 38 20.71 6.60 4.26
C ILE A 38 20.74 5.46 5.27
N ARG A 39 21.77 5.43 6.12
CA ARG A 39 21.97 4.35 7.09
C ARG A 39 22.42 4.88 8.44
N ASP A 40 21.90 4.28 9.51
CA ASP A 40 22.34 4.48 10.89
C ASP A 40 22.35 5.98 11.28
N ARG A 41 21.23 6.65 11.00
CA ARG A 41 21.04 8.08 11.27
C ARG A 41 19.81 8.32 12.13
N THR A 42 19.98 9.10 13.19
CA THR A 42 18.86 9.68 13.94
C THR A 42 19.00 11.18 13.90
N PHE A 43 18.12 11.85 13.16
CA PHE A 43 18.07 13.31 13.13
C PHE A 43 17.28 13.82 14.35
N SER A 44 17.70 14.92 14.96
CA SER A 44 17.06 15.49 16.16
C SER A 44 15.62 15.95 15.91
N SER A 45 15.33 16.33 14.67
CA SER A 45 14.00 16.64 14.14
C SER A 45 13.96 16.24 12.65
N PRO A 46 12.77 16.11 12.03
CA PRO A 46 12.66 15.66 10.65
C PRO A 46 13.51 16.49 9.69
N ILE A 47 14.41 15.84 8.95
CA ILE A 47 14.97 16.44 7.74
C ILE A 47 14.00 16.23 6.58
N VAL A 48 13.92 17.19 5.67
CA VAL A 48 13.05 17.12 4.49
C VAL A 48 13.90 17.08 3.24
N ILE A 49 13.87 15.97 2.53
CA ILE A 49 14.45 15.80 1.20
C ILE A 49 13.33 16.05 0.19
N GLN A 50 13.37 17.17 -0.52
CA GLN A 50 12.26 17.58 -1.39
C GLN A 50 12.71 17.97 -2.79
N SER A 51 11.92 17.61 -3.80
CA SER A 51 12.10 18.19 -5.13
C SER A 51 11.82 19.69 -5.11
N ALA A 52 12.62 20.46 -5.84
CA ALA A 52 12.37 21.87 -6.10
C ALA A 52 11.18 22.08 -7.06
N TYR A 53 10.84 21.07 -7.87
CA TYR A 53 9.80 21.12 -8.90
C TYR A 53 8.83 19.95 -8.71
N PRO A 54 7.67 20.14 -8.04
CA PRO A 54 6.73 19.05 -7.78
C PRO A 54 6.08 18.44 -9.04
N ASN A 55 5.90 19.23 -10.09
CA ASN A 55 5.32 18.79 -11.37
C ASN A 55 6.34 18.12 -12.30
N ALA A 56 7.62 18.14 -11.93
CA ALA A 56 8.70 17.43 -12.62
C ALA A 56 9.77 17.05 -11.58
N PRO A 57 9.48 16.06 -10.72
CA PRO A 57 10.29 15.72 -9.56
C PRO A 57 11.77 15.43 -9.86
N ALA A 58 12.60 15.59 -8.83
CA ALA A 58 13.90 14.94 -8.79
C ALA A 58 13.71 13.42 -8.72
N MET A 59 14.57 12.68 -9.42
CA MET A 59 14.44 11.24 -9.62
C MET A 59 15.50 10.46 -8.84
N PHE A 60 15.09 9.43 -8.11
CA PHE A 60 15.95 8.40 -7.54
C PHE A 60 15.70 7.07 -8.26
N LYS A 61 16.77 6.38 -8.71
CA LYS A 61 16.63 5.02 -9.25
C LYS A 61 16.37 4.00 -8.14
N ASN A 62 17.07 4.17 -7.03
CA ASN A 62 16.90 3.33 -5.85
C ASN A 62 17.01 4.18 -4.59
N LEU A 63 16.25 3.82 -3.57
CA LEU A 63 16.40 4.37 -2.22
C LEU A 63 16.55 3.22 -1.23
N ARG A 64 17.63 3.27 -0.44
CA ARG A 64 17.88 2.33 0.67
C ARG A 64 17.94 3.10 1.97
N VAL A 65 17.02 2.82 2.88
CA VAL A 65 16.94 3.46 4.21
C VAL A 65 17.08 2.38 5.27
N ARG A 66 18.14 2.44 6.07
CA ARG A 66 18.44 1.41 7.09
C ARG A 66 18.65 2.02 8.45
N ASN A 67 17.85 1.64 9.44
CA ASN A 67 17.94 2.16 10.81
C ASN A 67 17.93 3.70 10.87
N VAL A 68 16.99 4.33 10.16
CA VAL A 68 16.90 5.80 10.07
C VAL A 68 15.71 6.33 10.85
N ARG A 69 15.89 7.48 11.50
CA ARG A 69 14.81 8.19 12.18
C ARG A 69 14.68 9.62 11.72
N ASN A 70 13.44 10.11 11.62
CA ASN A 70 13.09 11.50 11.33
C ASN A 70 13.52 11.96 9.94
N VAL A 71 12.97 11.33 8.89
CA VAL A 71 13.22 11.71 7.49
C VAL A 71 11.93 11.78 6.70
N THR A 72 11.81 12.82 5.88
CA THR A 72 10.69 13.02 4.95
C THR A 72 11.21 13.11 3.52
N PHE A 73 10.62 12.35 2.61
CA PHE A 73 10.79 12.47 1.16
C PHE A 73 9.55 13.15 0.59
N ASN A 74 9.71 14.30 -0.05
CA ASN A 74 8.61 15.13 -0.52
C ASN A 74 8.68 15.37 -2.04
N ASN A 75 7.65 14.94 -2.77
CA ASN A 75 7.54 15.04 -4.22
C ASN A 75 8.77 14.49 -4.95
N ILE A 76 9.09 13.22 -4.68
CA ILE A 76 10.22 12.51 -5.32
C ILE A 76 9.67 11.49 -6.31
N GLU A 77 10.32 11.35 -7.45
CA GLU A 77 10.06 10.27 -8.40
C GLU A 77 11.04 9.12 -8.14
N PHE A 78 10.51 7.93 -7.91
CA PHE A 78 11.26 6.70 -7.82
C PHE A 78 10.96 5.89 -9.08
N THR A 79 11.96 5.69 -9.94
CA THR A 79 11.79 4.87 -11.15
C THR A 79 13.10 4.26 -11.63
N ARG A 80 13.00 3.03 -12.14
CA ARG A 80 14.05 2.37 -12.94
C ARG A 80 13.48 1.19 -13.71
N ILE A 81 14.22 0.76 -14.73
CA ILE A 81 13.98 -0.51 -15.43
C ILE A 81 14.50 -1.68 -14.55
N ARG A 82 13.73 -2.77 -14.46
CA ARG A 82 14.12 -3.99 -13.72
C ARG A 82 15.34 -4.67 -14.32
N GLY A 83 15.40 -4.75 -15.65
CA GLY A 83 16.44 -5.49 -16.36
C GLY A 83 16.39 -6.97 -16.00
N THR A 84 17.52 -7.51 -15.55
CA THR A 84 17.66 -8.92 -15.15
C THR A 84 17.41 -9.16 -13.66
N ASP A 85 17.06 -8.11 -12.89
CA ASP A 85 16.77 -8.27 -11.47
C ASP A 85 15.56 -9.19 -11.25
N PRO A 86 15.51 -9.93 -10.13
CA PRO A 86 14.34 -10.72 -9.80
C PRO A 86 13.08 -9.84 -9.70
N ASP A 87 11.91 -10.43 -9.90
CA ASP A 87 10.63 -9.72 -9.88
C ASP A 87 10.24 -9.21 -8.48
N TRP A 88 10.91 -9.72 -7.44
CA TRP A 88 10.85 -9.21 -6.06
C TRP A 88 11.88 -8.11 -5.74
N ALA A 89 12.66 -7.65 -6.73
CA ALA A 89 13.53 -6.50 -6.55
C ALA A 89 12.73 -5.25 -6.17
N LYS A 90 13.34 -4.38 -5.37
CA LYS A 90 12.68 -3.24 -4.74
C LYS A 90 13.29 -1.95 -5.23
N MET A 91 12.45 -0.98 -5.56
CA MET A 91 12.90 0.36 -5.92
C MET A 91 13.22 1.19 -4.68
N VAL A 92 12.37 1.09 -3.66
CA VAL A 92 12.60 1.67 -2.34
C VAL A 92 12.57 0.57 -1.29
N ASP A 93 13.64 0.46 -0.52
CA ASP A 93 13.81 -0.54 0.54
C ASP A 93 14.15 0.14 1.87
N VAL A 94 13.16 0.17 2.76
CA VAL A 94 13.27 0.71 4.11
C VAL A 94 13.27 -0.45 5.10
N ASN A 95 14.31 -0.56 5.91
CA ASN A 95 14.39 -1.59 6.95
C ASN A 95 14.93 -1.01 8.25
N GLY A 96 14.08 -0.99 9.27
CA GLY A 96 14.39 -0.44 10.58
C GLY A 96 14.29 1.09 10.60
N GLY A 97 13.69 1.64 11.65
CA GLY A 97 13.63 3.09 11.83
C GLY A 97 12.33 3.59 12.44
N ALA A 98 12.17 4.92 12.46
CA ALA A 98 10.90 5.53 12.84
C ALA A 98 10.71 6.94 12.27
N ASN A 99 9.46 7.39 12.22
CA ASN A 99 9.12 8.74 11.75
C ASN A 99 9.64 8.96 10.32
N ILE A 100 9.22 8.08 9.42
CA ILE A 100 9.60 8.08 8.00
C ILE A 100 8.35 8.48 7.21
N THR A 101 8.49 9.51 6.37
CA THR A 101 7.37 10.02 5.56
C THR A 101 7.73 10.02 4.08
N PHE A 102 6.82 9.49 3.26
CA PHE A 102 6.76 9.70 1.82
C PHE A 102 5.52 10.54 1.53
N ASN A 103 5.71 11.71 0.91
CA ASN A 103 4.63 12.67 0.65
C ASN A 103 4.71 13.18 -0.79
N GLY A 104 3.72 12.86 -1.61
CA GLY A 104 3.69 13.28 -3.01
C GLY A 104 4.78 12.62 -3.89
N GLY A 105 4.60 12.73 -5.20
CA GLY A 105 5.53 12.17 -6.19
C GLY A 105 5.05 10.83 -6.76
N PHE A 106 5.98 10.10 -7.35
CA PHE A 106 5.70 8.94 -8.19
C PHE A 106 6.59 7.76 -7.81
N VAL A 107 6.05 6.55 -7.90
CA VAL A 107 6.82 5.31 -7.82
C VAL A 107 6.35 4.43 -8.97
N HIS A 108 7.22 4.15 -9.94
CA HIS A 108 6.78 3.42 -11.12
C HIS A 108 7.86 2.68 -11.89
N GLY A 109 7.44 1.61 -12.57
CA GLY A 109 8.21 0.93 -13.59
C GLY A 109 8.17 1.64 -14.96
N PRO A 110 8.50 0.94 -16.05
CA PRO A 110 8.71 1.55 -17.37
C PRO A 110 7.46 2.06 -18.11
N ALA A 111 6.25 1.89 -17.56
CA ALA A 111 4.99 2.36 -18.15
C ALA A 111 4.76 1.87 -19.60
N ASN A 112 5.07 0.61 -19.86
CA ASN A 112 4.97 -0.03 -21.17
C ASN A 112 3.82 -1.06 -21.24
N GLY A 113 3.04 -1.22 -20.15
CA GLY A 113 1.95 -2.18 -20.07
C GLY A 113 2.39 -3.65 -20.00
N MET A 114 3.66 -3.93 -19.71
CA MET A 114 4.21 -5.28 -19.63
C MET A 114 4.50 -5.67 -18.18
N TRP A 115 3.67 -6.54 -17.60
CA TRP A 115 3.92 -7.08 -16.26
C TRP A 115 5.27 -7.80 -16.14
N GLN A 116 5.88 -8.21 -17.25
CA GLN A 116 7.14 -8.95 -17.28
C GLN A 116 8.33 -8.14 -16.79
N ASP A 117 8.29 -6.81 -16.77
CA ASP A 117 9.38 -5.99 -16.23
C ASP A 117 9.03 -5.23 -14.96
N ASP A 118 7.84 -5.50 -14.41
CA ASP A 118 7.38 -4.98 -13.14
C ASP A 118 8.20 -5.50 -11.95
N MET A 119 8.37 -4.65 -10.93
CA MET A 119 9.05 -4.95 -9.68
C MET A 119 8.30 -4.36 -8.47
N TYR A 120 8.85 -4.50 -7.27
CA TYR A 120 8.27 -3.89 -6.07
C TYR A 120 8.58 -2.39 -6.01
N GLY A 121 7.57 -1.58 -5.70
CA GLY A 121 7.72 -0.14 -5.51
C GLY A 121 8.41 0.20 -4.19
N ILE A 122 7.60 0.49 -3.17
CA ILE A 122 8.09 0.75 -1.80
C ILE A 122 7.92 -0.50 -0.95
N HIS A 123 9.00 -0.93 -0.31
CA HIS A 123 8.99 -1.99 0.68
C HIS A 123 9.56 -1.46 2.00
N VAL A 124 8.71 -1.41 3.02
CA VAL A 124 9.05 -1.00 4.38
C VAL A 124 8.97 -2.20 5.32
N ARG A 125 9.97 -2.38 6.19
CA ARG A 125 9.96 -3.39 7.26
C ARG A 125 10.52 -2.84 8.56
N ASN A 126 9.99 -3.29 9.69
CA ASN A 126 10.49 -2.96 11.04
C ASN A 126 10.48 -1.45 11.33
N VAL A 127 9.44 -0.73 10.89
CA VAL A 127 9.33 0.73 11.09
C VAL A 127 8.21 1.05 12.06
N THR A 128 8.43 2.09 12.87
CA THR A 128 7.37 2.72 13.68
C THR A 128 7.04 4.11 13.15
N ASN A 129 5.75 4.49 13.10
CA ASN A 129 5.34 5.81 12.62
C ASN A 129 5.75 6.07 11.16
N LEU A 130 5.19 5.27 10.26
CA LEU A 130 5.31 5.43 8.81
C LEU A 130 4.13 6.27 8.28
N ARG A 131 4.42 7.20 7.37
CA ARG A 131 3.39 7.88 6.57
C ARG A 131 3.68 7.76 5.08
N VAL A 132 2.70 7.30 4.31
CA VAL A 132 2.73 7.28 2.84
C VAL A 132 1.50 8.00 2.33
N SER A 133 1.70 9.19 1.74
CA SER A 133 0.59 10.10 1.42
C SER A 133 0.74 10.72 0.04
N GLY A 134 -0.33 10.75 -0.75
CA GLY A 134 -0.35 11.49 -2.02
C GLY A 134 0.59 10.93 -3.09
N ILE A 135 1.03 9.69 -2.98
CA ILE A 135 1.90 9.04 -3.96
C ILE A 135 1.06 8.45 -5.09
N THR A 136 1.57 8.58 -6.31
CA THR A 136 1.04 7.84 -7.47
C THR A 136 1.94 6.64 -7.76
N PHE A 137 1.38 5.43 -7.62
CA PHE A 137 2.03 4.17 -7.93
C PHE A 137 1.49 3.61 -9.26
N HIS A 138 2.37 3.24 -10.18
CA HIS A 138 1.94 2.55 -11.40
C HIS A 138 3.01 1.68 -12.05
N ASP A 139 2.60 0.67 -12.83
CA ASP A 139 3.51 -0.24 -13.55
C ASP A 139 4.49 -0.92 -12.59
N LEU A 140 3.91 -1.63 -11.61
CA LEU A 140 4.63 -2.30 -10.54
C LEU A 140 3.99 -3.65 -10.27
N ARG A 141 4.79 -4.58 -9.75
CA ARG A 141 4.32 -5.90 -9.34
C ARG A 141 3.53 -5.77 -8.06
N VAL A 142 4.20 -5.29 -7.01
CA VAL A 142 3.58 -4.90 -5.75
C VAL A 142 3.93 -3.46 -5.48
N ALA A 143 2.93 -2.59 -5.35
CA ALA A 143 3.19 -1.16 -5.24
C ALA A 143 3.76 -0.76 -3.87
N LEU A 144 3.14 -1.24 -2.78
CA LEU A 144 3.53 -0.89 -1.42
C LEU A 144 3.46 -2.09 -0.48
N VAL A 145 4.60 -2.43 0.13
CA VAL A 145 4.70 -3.41 1.21
C VAL A 145 5.04 -2.69 2.52
N VAL A 146 4.27 -2.96 3.58
CA VAL A 146 4.56 -2.54 4.95
C VAL A 146 4.53 -3.78 5.84
N GLU A 147 5.71 -4.25 6.23
CA GLU A 147 5.87 -5.52 6.92
C GLU A 147 6.37 -5.31 8.36
N ASP A 148 5.85 -6.08 9.31
CA ASP A 148 6.32 -6.12 10.70
C ASP A 148 6.49 -4.72 11.32
N SER A 149 5.54 -3.83 11.03
CA SER A 149 5.61 -2.41 11.35
C SER A 149 4.40 -1.97 12.19
N THR A 150 4.56 -0.90 12.96
CA THR A 150 3.55 -0.42 13.90
C THR A 150 3.30 1.07 13.75
N ASN A 151 2.06 1.51 13.93
CA ASN A 151 1.65 2.91 13.80
C ASN A 151 1.96 3.42 12.39
N PHE A 152 1.07 3.19 11.44
CA PHE A 152 1.27 3.64 10.06
C PHE A 152 0.02 4.27 9.48
N THR A 153 0.22 5.22 8.57
CA THR A 153 -0.86 5.85 7.79
C THR A 153 -0.52 5.79 6.32
N ILE A 154 -1.45 5.25 5.52
CA ILE A 154 -1.37 5.19 4.07
C ILE A 154 -2.63 5.85 3.51
N GLU A 155 -2.51 7.05 2.96
CA GLU A 155 -3.69 7.82 2.57
C GLU A 155 -3.55 8.67 1.31
N ASN A 156 -4.67 8.88 0.61
CA ASN A 156 -4.73 9.72 -0.57
C ASN A 156 -3.77 9.29 -1.70
N ASN A 157 -3.42 8.01 -1.77
CA ASN A 157 -2.56 7.47 -2.82
C ASN A 157 -3.39 6.92 -3.99
N VAL A 158 -2.77 6.89 -5.16
CA VAL A 158 -3.33 6.30 -6.38
C VAL A 158 -2.48 5.10 -6.77
N PHE A 159 -3.14 3.99 -7.06
CA PHE A 159 -2.53 2.72 -7.48
C PHE A 159 -3.14 2.30 -8.81
N SER A 160 -2.31 2.12 -9.83
CA SER A 160 -2.80 1.67 -11.15
C SER A 160 -1.81 0.80 -11.89
N HIS A 161 -2.24 0.08 -12.93
CA HIS A 161 -1.35 -0.69 -13.81
C HIS A 161 -0.46 -1.66 -13.03
N LEU A 162 -1.04 -2.34 -12.04
CA LEU A 162 -0.31 -3.27 -11.18
C LEU A 162 -0.48 -4.70 -11.66
N SER A 163 0.59 -5.48 -11.61
CA SER A 163 0.52 -6.89 -12.03
C SER A 163 0.20 -7.89 -10.93
N ARG A 164 0.20 -7.45 -9.67
CA ARG A 164 -0.19 -8.25 -8.50
C ARG A 164 -0.96 -7.39 -7.49
N ASP A 165 -0.35 -7.04 -6.36
CA ASP A 165 -1.04 -6.43 -5.21
C ASP A 165 -0.81 -4.90 -5.15
N ALA A 166 -1.84 -4.13 -4.81
CA ALA A 166 -1.63 -2.69 -4.54
C ALA A 166 -0.96 -2.46 -3.19
N MET A 167 -1.39 -3.19 -2.16
CA MET A 167 -0.84 -3.02 -0.83
C MET A 167 -0.75 -4.35 -0.10
N GLU A 168 0.37 -4.52 0.58
CA GLU A 168 0.74 -5.72 1.29
C GLU A 168 1.14 -5.30 2.73
N ILE A 169 0.46 -5.79 3.79
CA ILE A 169 0.65 -5.31 5.19
C ILE A 169 0.96 -6.39 6.26
N PRO A 170 1.72 -7.45 5.97
CA PRO A 170 1.83 -8.62 6.85
C PRO A 170 2.50 -8.30 8.19
N GLY A 171 1.99 -8.90 9.28
CA GLY A 171 2.53 -8.73 10.64
C GLY A 171 2.43 -7.31 11.22
N THR A 172 1.60 -6.44 10.62
CA THR A 172 1.49 -5.05 11.07
C THR A 172 0.45 -4.82 12.16
N ARG A 173 0.57 -3.69 12.85
CA ARG A 173 -0.45 -3.24 13.82
C ARG A 173 -0.63 -1.72 13.88
N ASN A 174 -1.79 -1.29 14.37
CA ASN A 174 -2.15 0.12 14.55
C ASN A 174 -2.05 0.91 13.22
N GLY A 175 -2.73 0.40 12.21
CA GLY A 175 -2.67 0.91 10.84
C GLY A 175 -3.91 1.68 10.43
N ARG A 176 -3.73 2.76 9.65
CA ARG A 176 -4.81 3.47 8.97
C ARG A 176 -4.55 3.52 7.47
N ILE A 177 -5.46 2.94 6.69
CA ILE A 177 -5.45 2.93 5.23
C ILE A 177 -6.69 3.66 4.76
N HIS A 178 -6.53 4.87 4.23
CA HIS A 178 -7.66 5.78 4.04
C HIS A 178 -7.65 6.52 2.71
N ASN A 179 -8.82 6.58 2.05
CA ASN A 179 -9.02 7.41 0.86
C ASN A 179 -7.99 7.17 -0.25
N ASN A 180 -7.59 5.90 -0.44
CA ASN A 180 -6.75 5.50 -1.57
C ASN A 180 -7.63 5.04 -2.74
N SER A 181 -7.12 5.18 -3.96
CA SER A 181 -7.78 4.74 -5.19
C SER A 181 -6.95 3.66 -5.88
N MET A 182 -7.58 2.55 -6.27
CA MET A 182 -6.95 1.40 -6.92
C MET A 182 -7.74 1.06 -8.19
N SER A 183 -7.07 0.92 -9.33
CA SER A 183 -7.73 0.64 -10.61
C SER A 183 -6.79 0.08 -11.66
N MET A 184 -7.32 -0.41 -12.79
CA MET A 184 -6.54 -0.71 -14.01
C MET A 184 -5.38 -1.70 -13.79
N PHE A 185 -5.60 -2.84 -13.12
CA PHE A 185 -4.52 -3.81 -12.92
C PHE A 185 -4.17 -4.52 -14.25
N THR A 186 -2.88 -4.80 -14.47
CA THR A 186 -2.33 -5.53 -15.62
C THR A 186 -1.83 -6.90 -15.15
N LEU A 187 -2.77 -7.78 -14.85
CA LEU A 187 -2.52 -9.00 -14.06
C LEU A 187 -1.49 -9.93 -14.69
N LYS A 188 -0.51 -10.35 -13.89
CA LYS A 188 0.32 -11.51 -14.21
C LYS A 188 -0.51 -12.79 -14.02
N PRO A 189 -0.61 -13.67 -15.03
CA PRO A 189 -1.35 -14.91 -14.89
C PRO A 189 -0.85 -15.78 -13.73
N GLY A 190 -1.77 -16.27 -12.91
CA GLY A 190 -1.48 -17.15 -11.77
C GLY A 190 -1.10 -16.43 -10.47
N ASP A 191 -0.83 -15.13 -10.52
CA ASP A 191 -0.63 -14.32 -9.33
C ASP A 191 -1.99 -13.93 -8.70
N HIS A 192 -2.03 -13.78 -7.38
CA HIS A 192 -3.16 -13.20 -6.66
C HIS A 192 -3.13 -11.67 -6.78
N PRO A 193 -4.21 -10.99 -7.19
CA PRO A 193 -4.20 -9.54 -7.30
C PRO A 193 -5.12 -8.85 -6.29
N ASP A 194 -4.62 -8.65 -5.09
CA ASP A 194 -5.35 -8.02 -4.00
C ASP A 194 -5.15 -6.49 -4.00
N GLY A 195 -6.23 -5.75 -3.77
CA GLY A 195 -6.12 -4.33 -3.45
C GLY A 195 -5.37 -4.12 -2.13
N ILE A 196 -5.77 -4.84 -1.08
CA ILE A 196 -5.09 -4.82 0.22
C ILE A 196 -4.98 -6.23 0.76
N GLN A 197 -3.75 -6.71 0.97
CA GLN A 197 -3.46 -8.05 1.47
C GLN A 197 -2.78 -8.01 2.84
N CYS A 198 -3.25 -8.82 3.78
CA CYS A 198 -2.50 -9.26 4.95
C CYS A 198 -2.44 -10.78 4.93
N TRP A 199 -1.23 -11.33 5.00
CA TRP A 199 -1.00 -12.78 5.05
C TRP A 199 -0.07 -13.10 6.23
N THR A 200 0.02 -14.38 6.60
CA THR A 200 0.73 -14.81 7.82
C THR A 200 1.98 -15.64 7.61
N ALA A 201 2.33 -15.99 6.37
CA ALA A 201 3.56 -16.72 6.05
C ALA A 201 4.79 -15.97 6.57
N GLY A 202 5.58 -16.67 7.39
CA GLY A 202 6.76 -16.09 8.03
C GLY A 202 6.46 -15.02 9.09
N LYS A 203 5.22 -14.94 9.59
CA LYS A 203 4.80 -14.02 10.66
C LYS A 203 4.53 -14.78 11.95
N THR A 204 4.56 -14.06 13.06
CA THR A 204 4.24 -14.61 14.40
C THR A 204 2.81 -14.28 14.84
N THR A 205 2.13 -13.38 14.13
CA THR A 205 0.74 -12.97 14.38
C THR A 205 0.13 -12.35 13.12
N GLY A 206 -1.20 -12.42 12.99
CA GLY A 206 -1.94 -11.65 11.99
C GLY A 206 -1.94 -10.14 12.26
N CYS A 207 -2.51 -9.38 11.31
CA CYS A 207 -2.68 -7.95 11.43
C CYS A 207 -3.65 -7.54 12.56
N LYS A 208 -3.32 -6.50 13.34
CA LYS A 208 -4.15 -6.06 14.48
C LYS A 208 -4.39 -4.56 14.51
N ASN A 209 -5.58 -4.14 14.94
CA ASN A 209 -5.96 -2.73 15.05
C ASN A 209 -5.75 -1.98 13.72
N ILE A 210 -6.41 -2.45 12.67
CA ILE A 210 -6.29 -1.89 11.32
C ILE A 210 -7.61 -1.24 10.92
N GLN A 211 -7.53 -0.01 10.44
CA GLN A 211 -8.65 0.74 9.89
C GLN A 211 -8.45 0.89 8.38
N ILE A 212 -9.36 0.34 7.58
CA ILE A 212 -9.40 0.45 6.12
C ILE A 212 -10.69 1.19 5.76
N THR A 213 -10.56 2.48 5.41
CA THR A 213 -11.73 3.36 5.31
C THR A 213 -11.75 4.20 4.05
N MET A 214 -12.93 4.35 3.45
CA MET A 214 -13.16 5.27 2.31
C MET A 214 -12.25 5.03 1.10
N ASN A 215 -11.72 3.81 0.90
CA ASN A 215 -10.93 3.47 -0.28
C ASN A 215 -11.84 3.11 -1.46
N ARG A 216 -11.34 3.32 -2.67
CA ARG A 216 -12.02 3.02 -3.94
C ARG A 216 -11.23 1.98 -4.71
N LEU A 217 -11.82 0.80 -4.89
CA LEU A 217 -11.24 -0.33 -5.63
C LEU A 217 -12.10 -0.55 -6.87
N ILE A 218 -11.65 -0.04 -8.01
CA ILE A 218 -12.47 0.04 -9.23
C ILE A 218 -11.76 -0.71 -10.35
N ALA A 219 -12.22 -1.92 -10.63
CA ALA A 219 -11.73 -2.69 -11.75
C ALA A 219 -12.55 -2.44 -13.02
N SER A 220 -11.93 -2.73 -14.17
CA SER A 220 -12.64 -2.76 -15.45
C SER A 220 -13.33 -4.12 -15.62
N PRO A 221 -14.52 -4.18 -16.22
CA PRO A 221 -15.13 -5.46 -16.61
C PRO A 221 -14.14 -6.31 -17.41
N GLY A 222 -13.99 -7.60 -17.06
CA GLY A 222 -13.03 -8.48 -17.73
C GLY A 222 -11.59 -8.41 -17.22
N ASN A 223 -11.26 -7.42 -16.36
CA ASN A 223 -9.96 -7.26 -15.73
C ASN A 223 -10.15 -7.04 -14.22
N GLU A 224 -10.98 -7.87 -13.61
CA GLU A 224 -11.29 -7.81 -12.19
C GLU A 224 -10.07 -8.14 -11.33
N PHE A 225 -9.91 -7.45 -10.19
CA PHE A 225 -8.93 -7.79 -9.15
C PHE A 225 -9.65 -7.99 -7.82
N GLN A 226 -9.00 -8.59 -6.82
CA GLN A 226 -9.57 -8.83 -5.49
C GLN A 226 -9.59 -7.55 -4.64
N GLY A 227 -10.49 -7.49 -3.67
CA GLY A 227 -10.63 -6.34 -2.78
C GLY A 227 -9.66 -6.38 -1.60
N ILE A 228 -10.20 -6.68 -0.42
CA ILE A 228 -9.43 -6.78 0.83
C ILE A 228 -9.33 -8.24 1.24
N PHE A 229 -8.10 -8.75 1.38
CA PHE A 229 -7.82 -10.13 1.75
C PHE A 229 -6.93 -10.22 2.98
N PHE A 230 -7.43 -10.88 4.02
CA PHE A 230 -6.71 -11.20 5.24
C PHE A 230 -6.68 -12.73 5.34
N GLY A 231 -5.52 -13.35 5.08
CA GLY A 231 -5.29 -14.80 5.01
C GLY A 231 -4.54 -15.32 6.25
N ASP A 232 -4.87 -16.51 6.76
CA ASP A 232 -4.15 -17.11 7.90
C ASP A 232 -3.49 -18.45 7.54
N GLU A 233 -2.72 -18.46 6.46
CA GLU A 233 -2.11 -19.66 5.90
C GLU A 233 -1.06 -20.31 6.82
N ALA A 234 -0.42 -19.52 7.69
CA ALA A 234 0.51 -20.01 8.70
C ALA A 234 -0.17 -20.41 10.03
N LYS A 235 -1.49 -20.22 10.14
CA LYS A 235 -2.28 -20.56 11.35
C LYS A 235 -1.75 -19.92 12.62
N VAL A 236 -1.24 -18.69 12.51
CA VAL A 236 -0.73 -17.92 13.66
C VAL A 236 -1.83 -17.09 14.31
N GLY A 237 -3.01 -17.06 13.68
CA GLY A 237 -4.24 -16.54 14.23
C GLY A 237 -4.28 -15.02 14.37
N GLY A 238 -5.50 -14.54 14.65
CA GLY A 238 -5.76 -13.28 15.32
C GLY A 238 -5.79 -12.07 14.40
N TYR A 239 -6.94 -11.88 13.77
CA TYR A 239 -7.32 -10.61 13.14
C TYR A 239 -8.22 -9.80 14.06
N ASP A 240 -7.58 -9.13 15.03
CA ASP A 240 -8.29 -8.40 16.07
C ASP A 240 -8.45 -6.93 15.72
N ASN A 241 -9.62 -6.39 16.06
CA ASN A 241 -9.94 -4.96 15.95
C ASN A 241 -9.75 -4.42 14.52
N LEU A 242 -10.38 -5.09 13.56
CA LEU A 242 -10.42 -4.63 12.17
C LEU A 242 -11.63 -3.74 11.93
N GLN A 243 -11.42 -2.59 11.30
CA GLN A 243 -12.50 -1.71 10.86
C GLN A 243 -12.42 -1.52 9.35
N ILE A 244 -13.39 -2.05 8.61
CA ILE A 244 -13.48 -1.91 7.15
C ILE A 244 -14.76 -1.12 6.84
N ILE A 245 -14.62 0.19 6.61
CA ILE A 245 -15.76 1.11 6.64
C ILE A 245 -15.81 2.03 5.41
N GLY A 246 -16.95 2.08 4.73
CA GLY A 246 -17.19 3.09 3.69
C GLY A 246 -16.40 2.88 2.40
N ASN A 247 -15.83 1.69 2.18
CA ASN A 247 -15.07 1.41 0.97
C ASN A 247 -16.02 1.07 -0.20
N THR A 248 -15.62 1.47 -1.40
CA THR A 248 -16.36 1.20 -2.64
C THR A 248 -15.57 0.22 -3.49
N PHE A 249 -16.22 -0.86 -3.91
CA PHE A 249 -15.64 -1.90 -4.76
C PHE A 249 -16.51 -2.04 -6.00
N VAL A 250 -15.88 -1.95 -7.17
CA VAL A 250 -16.56 -2.04 -8.46
C VAL A 250 -15.85 -3.07 -9.31
N ASN A 251 -16.60 -4.07 -9.78
CA ASN A 251 -16.12 -5.15 -10.63
C ASN A 251 -14.95 -5.94 -9.99
N VAL A 252 -15.02 -6.22 -8.70
CA VAL A 252 -13.96 -6.99 -8.04
C VAL A 252 -14.19 -8.50 -8.14
N MET A 253 -13.13 -9.28 -8.01
CA MET A 253 -13.15 -10.74 -7.91
C MET A 253 -13.89 -11.21 -6.64
N TRP A 254 -14.02 -12.52 -6.46
CA TRP A 254 -14.70 -13.17 -5.32
C TRP A 254 -14.37 -12.56 -3.95
N HIS A 255 -13.09 -12.29 -3.68
CA HIS A 255 -12.62 -11.74 -2.40
C HIS A 255 -12.83 -10.21 -2.34
N GLY A 256 -14.08 -9.75 -2.32
CA GLY A 256 -14.40 -8.34 -2.10
C GLY A 256 -13.92 -7.88 -0.72
N ILE A 257 -14.36 -8.59 0.33
CA ILE A 257 -13.77 -8.52 1.67
C ILE A 257 -13.67 -9.96 2.20
N ASN A 258 -12.46 -10.44 2.48
CA ASN A 258 -12.21 -11.75 3.04
C ASN A 258 -11.37 -11.65 4.31
N ILE A 259 -11.94 -12.04 5.45
CA ILE A 259 -11.24 -12.22 6.71
C ILE A 259 -11.20 -13.70 7.05
N GLU A 260 -10.10 -14.34 6.70
CA GLU A 260 -9.79 -15.70 7.07
C GLU A 260 -9.12 -15.75 8.44
N GLY A 261 -9.19 -16.88 9.15
CA GLY A 261 -8.63 -17.00 10.50
C GLY A 261 -9.53 -16.42 11.62
N PRO A 262 -9.21 -16.75 12.89
CA PRO A 262 -9.96 -16.29 14.05
C PRO A 262 -9.62 -14.82 14.39
N GLY A 263 -10.53 -14.15 15.10
CA GLY A 263 -10.32 -12.78 15.58
C GLY A 263 -11.56 -12.22 16.28
N THR A 264 -11.38 -11.12 16.99
CA THR A 264 -12.45 -10.40 17.68
C THR A 264 -12.48 -8.93 17.29
N GLY A 265 -13.64 -8.27 17.45
CA GLY A 265 -13.75 -6.84 17.13
C GLY A 265 -13.66 -6.51 15.64
N VAL A 266 -14.03 -7.45 14.76
CA VAL A 266 -14.15 -7.20 13.31
C VAL A 266 -15.44 -6.43 13.05
N VAL A 267 -15.31 -5.24 12.46
CA VAL A 267 -16.41 -4.34 12.10
C VAL A 267 -16.34 -4.04 10.61
N ILE A 268 -17.39 -4.39 9.88
CA ILE A 268 -17.49 -4.15 8.44
C ILE A 268 -18.77 -3.35 8.20
N ARG A 269 -18.67 -2.07 7.81
CA ARG A 269 -19.85 -1.20 7.71
C ARG A 269 -19.86 -0.30 6.48
N ASN A 270 -21.05 -0.06 5.94
CA ASN A 270 -21.27 0.91 4.86
C ASN A 270 -20.37 0.69 3.62
N ASN A 271 -19.94 -0.55 3.35
CA ASN A 271 -19.21 -0.87 2.13
C ASN A 271 -20.19 -1.19 1.00
N SER A 272 -19.84 -0.79 -0.22
CA SER A 272 -20.62 -1.10 -1.42
C SER A 272 -19.78 -1.93 -2.38
N LEU A 273 -20.24 -3.14 -2.70
CA LEU A 273 -19.57 -4.04 -3.62
C LEU A 273 -20.47 -4.28 -4.84
N SER A 274 -19.90 -4.16 -6.05
CA SER A 274 -20.53 -4.64 -7.27
C SER A 274 -19.68 -5.70 -7.98
N ALA A 275 -20.37 -6.68 -8.54
CA ALA A 275 -19.80 -7.76 -9.35
C ALA A 275 -19.39 -7.26 -10.74
N GLY A 276 -18.33 -7.87 -11.28
CA GLY A 276 -17.99 -7.81 -12.71
C GLY A 276 -18.64 -8.98 -13.46
N PRO A 277 -18.46 -9.07 -14.79
CA PRO A 277 -18.99 -10.17 -15.59
C PRO A 277 -18.51 -11.56 -15.15
N ASN A 278 -17.29 -11.65 -14.61
CA ASN A 278 -16.65 -12.95 -14.38
C ASN A 278 -16.82 -13.49 -12.95
N TYR A 279 -17.10 -12.63 -11.97
CA TYR A 279 -17.02 -12.99 -10.56
C TYR A 279 -18.15 -12.38 -9.75
N ARG A 280 -18.59 -13.14 -8.74
CA ARG A 280 -19.55 -12.69 -7.72
C ARG A 280 -18.80 -12.42 -6.40
N PRO A 281 -18.51 -11.16 -6.06
CA PRO A 281 -17.79 -10.83 -4.84
C PRO A 281 -18.62 -11.09 -3.58
N TRP A 282 -17.94 -11.46 -2.50
CA TRP A 282 -18.52 -11.66 -1.18
C TRP A 282 -17.88 -10.79 -0.12
N ILE A 283 -18.64 -10.59 0.96
CA ILE A 283 -18.09 -10.28 2.28
C ILE A 283 -18.06 -11.59 3.07
N ARG A 284 -16.86 -12.09 3.36
CA ARG A 284 -16.63 -13.34 4.06
C ARG A 284 -15.82 -13.13 5.33
N THR A 285 -16.27 -13.71 6.43
CA THR A 285 -15.49 -13.82 7.67
C THR A 285 -15.56 -15.25 8.22
N VAL A 286 -14.43 -15.80 8.64
CA VAL A 286 -14.39 -17.10 9.34
C VAL A 286 -14.91 -16.95 10.78
N GLY A 287 -14.54 -15.87 11.46
CA GLY A 287 -15.03 -15.52 12.78
C GLY A 287 -16.29 -14.65 12.78
N PRO A 288 -16.84 -14.34 13.98
CA PRO A 288 -17.93 -13.39 14.13
C PRO A 288 -17.48 -11.97 13.73
N ALA A 289 -18.38 -11.22 13.12
CA ALA A 289 -18.14 -9.83 12.75
C ALA A 289 -19.42 -9.00 12.94
N THR A 290 -19.25 -7.72 13.26
CA THR A 290 -20.37 -6.76 13.30
C THR A 290 -20.55 -6.13 11.93
N LEU A 291 -21.65 -6.44 11.26
CA LEU A 291 -21.98 -5.94 9.93
C LEU A 291 -23.20 -5.02 9.96
N SER A 292 -23.11 -3.85 9.32
CA SER A 292 -24.27 -2.99 9.07
C SER A 292 -24.09 -2.06 7.88
N GLY A 293 -25.17 -1.75 7.17
CA GLY A 293 -25.21 -0.81 6.06
C GLY A 293 -24.43 -1.24 4.81
N ASN A 294 -23.92 -2.48 4.76
CA ASN A 294 -23.21 -2.97 3.58
C ASN A 294 -24.19 -3.35 2.46
N ILE A 295 -23.73 -3.21 1.23
CA ILE A 295 -24.36 -3.74 0.03
C ILE A 295 -23.35 -4.66 -0.66
N ALA A 296 -23.68 -5.95 -0.80
CA ALA A 296 -22.81 -6.91 -1.48
C ALA A 296 -23.60 -8.01 -2.21
N PRO A 297 -23.05 -8.64 -3.26
CA PRO A 297 -23.71 -9.75 -3.94
C PRO A 297 -23.88 -11.00 -3.07
N MET A 298 -23.05 -11.16 -2.04
CA MET A 298 -23.03 -12.35 -1.19
C MET A 298 -22.39 -12.07 0.18
N TYR A 299 -22.88 -12.75 1.20
CA TYR A 299 -22.38 -12.72 2.57
C TYR A 299 -22.11 -14.15 3.04
N ILE A 300 -20.95 -14.39 3.64
CA ILE A 300 -20.57 -15.67 4.26
C ILE A 300 -19.94 -15.37 5.61
N ILE A 301 -20.75 -15.34 6.67
CA ILE A 301 -20.33 -14.89 7.99
C ILE A 301 -20.31 -16.09 8.94
N ALA A 302 -19.16 -16.33 9.57
CA ALA A 302 -18.96 -17.47 10.47
C ALA A 302 -19.37 -18.82 9.82
N GLY A 303 -19.05 -18.99 8.54
CA GLY A 303 -19.37 -20.20 7.76
C GLY A 303 -20.82 -20.29 7.27
N LYS A 304 -21.68 -19.32 7.58
CA LYS A 304 -23.08 -19.29 7.16
C LYS A 304 -23.31 -18.31 6.01
N GLN A 305 -23.95 -18.79 4.96
CA GLN A 305 -24.37 -17.94 3.84
C GLN A 305 -25.75 -17.35 4.12
N GLU A 306 -25.78 -16.17 4.74
CA GLU A 306 -27.00 -15.44 5.06
C GLU A 306 -26.73 -13.94 5.05
N THR A 307 -27.78 -13.13 4.89
CA THR A 307 -27.64 -11.66 4.92
C THR A 307 -27.80 -11.18 6.36
N PRO A 308 -26.76 -10.65 7.02
CA PRO A 308 -26.90 -10.21 8.40
C PRO A 308 -27.81 -8.98 8.51
N PRO A 309 -28.55 -8.81 9.62
CA PRO A 309 -29.44 -7.67 9.82
C PRO A 309 -28.79 -6.32 9.52
N GLY A 310 -29.53 -5.42 8.88
CA GLY A 310 -29.03 -4.09 8.49
C GLY A 310 -28.15 -4.07 7.24
N ASN A 311 -27.96 -5.19 6.55
CA ASN A 311 -27.22 -5.29 5.27
C ASN A 311 -28.18 -5.66 4.13
N LYS A 312 -27.75 -5.45 2.88
CA LYS A 312 -28.57 -5.71 1.70
C LYS A 312 -27.80 -6.53 0.66
N VAL A 313 -28.45 -7.54 0.09
CA VAL A 313 -27.96 -8.17 -1.14
C VAL A 313 -28.16 -7.20 -2.30
N GLY A 314 -27.10 -6.92 -3.04
CA GLY A 314 -27.12 -5.97 -4.16
C GLY A 314 -25.85 -6.04 -5.00
N GLY A 315 -25.68 -5.11 -5.95
CA GLY A 315 -24.46 -5.04 -6.76
C GLY A 315 -24.25 -6.22 -7.71
N GLN A 316 -25.32 -6.94 -8.09
CA GLN A 316 -25.23 -8.00 -9.10
C GLN A 316 -24.78 -7.42 -10.45
N TYR A 317 -23.98 -8.18 -11.18
CA TYR A 317 -23.62 -7.80 -12.54
C TYR A 317 -24.88 -7.89 -13.41
N LYS A 318 -25.16 -6.82 -14.15
CA LYS A 318 -26.17 -6.81 -15.20
C LYS A 318 -25.43 -6.54 -16.50
N ALA A 319 -25.45 -7.52 -17.40
CA ALA A 319 -25.03 -7.27 -18.77
C ALA A 319 -25.87 -6.09 -19.30
N GLN A 320 -25.18 -5.06 -19.81
CA GLN A 320 -25.83 -3.98 -20.55
C GLN A 320 -26.06 -4.42 -21.98
#